data_AF-A0A554WNU1-F1
#
_entry.id   AF-A0A554WNU1-F1
#
_cell.length_a   1.000
_cell.length_b   1.000
_cell.length_c   1.000
_cell.angle_alpha   90.00
_cell.angle_beta   90.00
_cell.angle_gamma   90.00
#
_symmetry.space_group_name_H-M   'P 1'
#
loop_
_entity.id
_entity.type
_entity.pdbx_description
1 polymer ?
#
loop_
_entity_poly.entity_id
_entity_poly.type
_entity_poly.pdbx_seq_one_letter_code
_entity_poly.pdbx_strand_id
1 'polypeptide(L)'
;MRTRPIALTVGAVLAVAVLAGCERPQTATGSKSDQPPYRGSTAPAFADAGWQAGDRNAWAQHLRARAQYGQNEYSRPPGGAAQ
;
A
#
# COMPACT_ATOMS: atom_id res chain seq x y z
N MET A 1 49.61 -8.65 33.37
CA MET A 1 48.88 -7.42 32.98
C MET A 1 48.55 -7.31 31.48
N ARG A 2 49.00 -8.22 30.60
CA ARG A 2 48.74 -8.16 29.15
C ARG A 2 47.44 -8.85 28.66
N THR A 3 46.70 -9.51 29.55
CA THR A 3 45.47 -10.26 29.20
C THR A 3 44.24 -9.36 28.99
N ARG A 4 44.19 -8.21 29.69
CA ARG A 4 43.12 -7.21 29.56
C ARG A 4 43.00 -6.58 28.17
N PRO A 5 44.08 -6.10 27.52
CA PRO A 5 43.98 -5.55 26.17
C PRO A 5 43.64 -6.63 25.13
N ILE A 6 44.11 -7.86 25.31
CA ILE A 6 43.80 -8.98 24.40
C ILE A 6 42.29 -9.32 24.45
N ALA A 7 41.70 -9.39 25.64
CA ALA A 7 40.27 -9.67 25.79
C ALA A 7 39.37 -8.58 25.14
N LEU A 8 39.74 -7.30 25.27
CA LEU A 8 39.02 -6.19 24.62
C LEU A 8 39.14 -6.25 23.09
N THR A 9 40.32 -6.59 22.58
CA THR A 9 40.55 -6.67 21.14
C THR A 9 39.76 -7.84 20.52
N VAL A 10 39.75 -9.00 21.19
CA VAL A 10 38.98 -10.18 20.75
C VAL A 10 37.47 -9.90 20.79
N GLY A 11 36.99 -9.23 21.84
CA GLY A 11 35.58 -8.84 21.95
C GLY A 11 35.14 -7.89 20.84
N ALA A 12 35.98 -6.90 20.50
CA ALA A 12 35.68 -5.95 19.43
C ALA A 12 35.62 -6.64 18.05
N VAL A 13 36.54 -7.56 17.77
CA VAL A 13 36.57 -8.32 16.50
C VAL A 13 35.32 -9.21 16.37
N LEU A 14 34.93 -9.89 17.45
CA LEU A 14 33.72 -10.71 17.46
C LEU A 14 32.45 -9.89 17.25
N ALA A 15 32.36 -8.71 17.86
CA ALA A 15 31.21 -7.82 17.66
C ALA A 15 31.07 -7.40 16.19
N VAL A 16 32.16 -6.95 15.56
CA VAL A 16 32.15 -6.57 14.13
C VAL A 16 31.77 -7.74 13.23
N ALA A 17 32.28 -8.94 13.52
CA ALA A 17 31.95 -10.15 12.75
C ALA A 17 30.45 -10.52 12.83
N VAL A 18 29.80 -10.32 13.98
CA VAL A 18 28.36 -10.58 14.14
C VAL A 18 27.51 -9.53 13.42
N LEU A 19 27.92 -8.25 13.42
CA LEU A 19 27.19 -7.20 12.70
C LEU A 19 27.29 -7.36 11.17
N ALA A 20 28.44 -7.81 10.65
CA ALA A 20 28.64 -8.03 9.22
C ALA A 20 27.77 -9.17 8.64
N GLY A 21 27.18 -10.02 9.48
CA GLY A 21 26.27 -11.09 9.04
C GLY A 21 24.84 -10.63 8.73
N CYS A 22 24.47 -9.40 9.09
CA CYS A 22 23.09 -8.90 8.96
C CYS A 22 22.80 -8.30 7.56
N GLU A 23 23.82 -8.11 6.73
CA GLU A 23 23.66 -7.54 5.39
C GLU A 23 23.56 -8.61 4.31
N ARG A 24 22.38 -8.71 3.70
CA ARG A 24 22.19 -9.29 2.37
C ARG A 24 21.76 -8.15 1.48
N PRO A 25 22.09 -8.15 0.16
CA PRO A 25 21.53 -7.17 -0.74
C PRO A 25 20.00 -7.14 -0.56
N GLN A 26 19.45 -6.02 -0.09
CA GLN A 26 18.00 -5.79 -0.09
C GLN A 26 17.58 -5.46 -1.51
N THR A 27 17.81 -6.42 -2.41
CA THR A 27 17.35 -6.34 -3.78
C THR A 27 15.88 -6.71 -3.78
N ALA A 28 15.04 -5.78 -3.33
CA ALA A 28 13.67 -5.74 -3.81
C ALA A 28 13.75 -5.40 -5.31
N THR A 29 14.02 -6.42 -6.13
CA THR A 29 13.98 -6.26 -7.58
C THR A 29 12.52 -6.19 -8.00
N GLY A 30 12.07 -4.96 -8.27
CA GLY A 30 10.74 -4.66 -8.78
C GLY A 30 9.75 -4.29 -7.69
N SER A 31 9.29 -3.05 -7.71
CA SER A 31 7.94 -2.75 -7.23
C SER A 31 7.01 -3.58 -8.10
N LYS A 32 6.36 -4.59 -7.54
CA LYS A 32 5.28 -5.28 -8.28
C LYS A 32 4.24 -4.21 -8.60
N SER A 33 4.10 -3.89 -9.89
CA SER A 33 3.03 -2.99 -10.30
C SER A 33 1.72 -3.74 -10.09
N ASP A 34 0.92 -3.27 -9.15
CA ASP A 34 -0.41 -3.81 -8.96
C ASP A 34 -1.23 -3.68 -10.24
N GLN A 35 -2.18 -4.60 -10.42
CA GLN A 35 -3.14 -4.47 -11.50
C GLN A 35 -3.96 -3.19 -11.29
N PRO A 36 -4.35 -2.49 -12.36
CA PRO A 36 -5.13 -1.29 -12.20
C PRO A 36 -6.48 -1.61 -11.51
N PRO A 37 -6.97 -0.73 -10.63
CA PRO A 37 -8.09 -1.03 -9.73
C PRO A 37 -9.39 -1.34 -10.47
N TYR A 38 -9.60 -0.80 -11.68
CA TYR A 38 -10.76 -1.10 -12.50
C TYR A 38 -10.80 -2.55 -13.02
N ARG A 39 -9.70 -3.32 -12.94
CA ARG A 39 -9.75 -4.77 -13.24
C ARG A 39 -10.61 -5.54 -12.26
N GLY A 40 -10.79 -5.01 -11.06
CA GLY A 40 -11.66 -5.57 -10.04
C GLY A 40 -11.24 -6.92 -9.49
N SER A 41 -12.11 -7.46 -8.64
CA SER A 41 -11.95 -8.76 -8.01
C SER A 41 -12.55 -9.85 -8.89
N THR A 42 -11.92 -11.03 -8.92
CA THR A 42 -12.51 -12.26 -9.46
C THR A 42 -13.56 -12.86 -8.52
N ALA A 43 -13.63 -12.41 -7.27
CA ALA A 43 -14.62 -12.84 -6.31
C ALA A 43 -15.84 -11.89 -6.36
N PRO A 44 -17.00 -12.35 -6.86
CA PRO A 44 -18.18 -11.51 -7.07
C PRO A 44 -18.75 -10.92 -5.78
N ALA A 45 -18.49 -11.53 -4.62
CA ALA A 45 -18.95 -11.06 -3.32
C ALA A 45 -18.42 -9.67 -2.93
N PHE A 46 -17.35 -9.19 -3.57
CA PHE A 46 -16.73 -7.89 -3.28
C PHE A 46 -16.88 -6.89 -4.43
N ALA A 47 -17.68 -7.24 -5.45
CA ALA A 47 -18.02 -6.33 -6.54
C ALA A 47 -19.34 -5.62 -6.21
N ASP A 48 -19.40 -4.32 -6.49
CA ASP A 48 -20.64 -3.55 -6.39
C ASP A 48 -21.66 -4.08 -7.41
N ALA A 49 -22.94 -4.10 -7.05
CA ALA A 49 -23.99 -4.66 -7.89
C ALA A 49 -24.16 -3.82 -9.17
N GLY A 50 -24.03 -4.44 -10.33
CA GLY A 50 -24.13 -3.76 -11.63
C GLY A 50 -22.79 -3.22 -12.16
N TRP A 51 -21.70 -3.34 -11.41
CA TRP A 51 -20.36 -3.03 -11.93
C TRP A 51 -19.70 -4.27 -12.56
N GLN A 52 -19.09 -4.07 -13.73
CA GLN A 52 -18.35 -5.11 -14.46
C GLN A 52 -16.84 -4.91 -14.36
N ALA A 53 -16.14 -5.96 -13.93
CA ALA A 53 -14.68 -6.02 -13.86
C ALA A 53 -14.04 -5.73 -15.23
N GLY A 54 -13.08 -4.81 -15.25
CA GLY A 54 -12.38 -4.37 -16.46
C GLY A 54 -12.94 -3.09 -17.08
N ASP A 55 -14.16 -2.66 -16.74
CA ASP A 55 -14.73 -1.40 -17.25
C ASP A 55 -14.17 -0.19 -16.48
N ARG A 56 -13.18 0.48 -17.09
CA ARG A 56 -12.55 1.69 -16.56
C ARG A 56 -13.53 2.86 -16.45
N ASN A 57 -14.44 3.02 -17.42
CA ASN A 57 -15.34 4.17 -17.46
C ASN A 57 -16.43 4.06 -16.41
N ALA A 58 -17.05 2.88 -16.29
CA ALA A 58 -18.02 2.60 -15.26
C ALA A 58 -17.39 2.69 -13.86
N TRP A 59 -16.17 2.18 -13.68
CA TRP A 59 -15.42 2.31 -12.42
C TRP A 59 -15.20 3.78 -12.03
N ALA A 60 -14.75 4.62 -12.96
CA ALA A 60 -14.53 6.05 -12.69
C ALA A 60 -15.84 6.79 -12.38
N GLN A 61 -16.96 6.41 -13.02
CA GLN A 61 -18.28 6.97 -12.74
C GLN A 61 -18.76 6.58 -11.34
N HIS A 62 -18.62 5.30 -10.94
CA HIS A 62 -18.96 4.84 -9.59
C HIS A 62 -18.20 5.64 -8.52
N LEU A 63 -16.89 5.88 -8.72
CA LEU A 63 -16.10 6.69 -7.78
C LEU A 63 -16.56 8.14 -7.72
N ARG A 64 -16.89 8.77 -8.86
CA ARG A 64 -17.43 10.14 -8.87
C ARG A 64 -18.76 10.22 -8.14
N ALA A 65 -19.67 9.29 -8.38
CA ALA A 65 -20.95 9.23 -7.69
C ALA A 65 -20.75 9.07 -6.17
N ARG A 66 -19.88 8.16 -5.74
CA ARG A 66 -19.56 7.98 -4.32
C ARG A 66 -18.98 9.25 -3.69
N ALA A 67 -18.05 9.92 -4.37
CA ALA A 67 -17.47 11.17 -3.89
C ALA A 67 -18.51 12.30 -3.79
N GLN A 68 -19.48 12.33 -4.72
CA GLN A 68 -20.52 13.36 -4.76
C GLN A 68 -21.66 13.14 -3.76
N TYR A 69 -22.06 11.89 -3.51
CA TYR A 69 -23.27 11.59 -2.74
C TYR A 69 -23.01 10.87 -1.41
N GLY A 70 -21.80 10.37 -1.17
CA GLY A 70 -21.50 9.52 -0.01
C GLY A 70 -20.57 10.13 1.03
N GLN A 71 -19.77 11.15 0.68
CA GLN A 71 -18.69 11.66 1.53
C GLN A 71 -18.53 13.18 1.46
N ASN A 72 -19.50 13.89 0.87
CA ASN A 72 -19.43 15.33 0.73
C ASN A 72 -20.66 15.96 1.38
N GLU A 73 -20.49 16.66 2.49
CA GLU A 73 -21.58 17.35 3.19
C GLU A 73 -22.12 18.53 2.37
N TYR A 74 -21.36 19.01 1.37
CA TYR A 74 -21.82 19.98 0.37
C TYR A 74 -22.58 19.33 -0.79
N SER A 75 -22.98 18.07 -0.65
CA SER A 75 -23.89 17.39 -1.59
C SER A 75 -25.04 18.32 -1.90
N ARG A 76 -25.22 18.58 -3.20
CA ARG A 76 -26.18 19.54 -3.78
C ARG A 76 -27.47 19.55 -2.94
N PRO A 77 -27.93 20.71 -2.40
CA PRO A 77 -29.20 20.76 -1.70
C PRO A 77 -30.27 20.14 -2.61
N PRO A 78 -31.17 19.30 -2.08
CA PRO A 78 -32.27 18.75 -2.89
C PRO A 78 -32.94 19.94 -3.56
N GLY A 79 -32.93 19.93 -4.89
CA GLY A 79 -33.18 21.12 -5.70
C GLY A 79 -34.46 21.82 -5.25
N GLY A 80 -34.41 23.16 -5.25
CA GLY A 80 -35.59 23.99 -5.18
C GLY A 80 -36.62 23.50 -6.18
N ALA A 81 -37.67 22.87 -5.66
CA ALA A 81 -38.96 22.89 -6.30
C ALA A 81 -39.58 24.25 -6.00
N ALA A 82 -40.01 24.94 -7.05
CA ALA A 82 -40.78 26.19 -7.04
C ALA A 82 -40.07 27.44 -6.48
N GLN A 83 -39.52 28.23 -7.41
CA GLN A 83 -40.00 29.60 -7.70
C GLN A 83 -39.41 30.05 -9.04
#